data_AF-H3ZNU2-F1
#
_entry.id   AF-H3ZNU2-F1
#
_cell.length_a   1.000
_cell.length_b   1.000
_cell.length_c   1.000
_cell.angle_alpha   90.00
_cell.angle_beta   90.00
_cell.angle_gamma   90.00
#
_symmetry.space_group_name_H-M   'P 1'
#
loop_
_entity.id
_entity.type
_entity.pdbx_description
1 polymer ?
#
loop_
_entity_poly.entity_id
_entity_poly.type
_entity_poly.pdbx_seq_one_letter_code
_entity_poly.pdbx_strand_id
1 'polypeptide(L)'
;MEPFQIHAVVQTTALLFFLLGIYYARRHKRRWHHFFVYSAVGLLTIGVAYMLYTIGGVPSIHGKFGLFVYLYVLFAATSGRLFWGRKIKRNTHKLIALSAVLLLAIQIMLALYLYVL
;
A
#
# COMPACT_ATOMS: atom_id res chain seq x y z
N MET A 1 2.74 3.83 22.89
CA MET A 1 3.25 2.93 21.84
C MET A 1 4.37 3.67 21.15
N GLU A 2 5.52 3.00 20.94
CA GLU A 2 6.64 3.58 20.21
C GLU A 2 6.20 3.96 18.78
N PRO A 3 6.64 5.09 18.20
CA PRO A 3 6.22 5.54 16.86
C PRO A 3 6.31 4.46 15.78
N PHE A 4 7.33 3.60 15.86
CA PHE A 4 7.53 2.46 14.96
C PHE A 4 6.45 1.39 15.09
N GLN A 5 5.92 1.14 16.29
CA GLN A 5 4.83 0.18 16.52
C GLN A 5 3.52 0.71 15.89
N ILE A 6 3.23 2.00 16.06
CA ILE A 6 2.06 2.63 15.43
C ILE A 6 2.17 2.52 13.91
N HIS A 7 3.33 2.85 13.35
CA HIS A 7 3.57 2.71 11.91
C HIS A 7 3.37 1.27 11.43
N ALA A 8 3.91 0.28 12.14
CA ALA A 8 3.73 -1.13 11.80
C ALA A 8 2.24 -1.53 11.77
N VAL A 9 1.47 -1.18 12.80
CA VAL A 9 0.02 -1.47 12.86
C VAL A 9 -0.71 -0.82 11.68
N VAL A 10 -0.40 0.43 11.35
CA VAL A 10 -1.00 1.15 10.20
C VAL A 10 -0.68 0.44 8.88
N GLN A 11 0.58 0.05 8.66
CA GLN A 11 1.01 -0.66 7.44
C GLN A 11 0.33 -2.03 7.30
N THR A 12 0.28 -2.81 8.38
CA THR A 12 -0.40 -4.12 8.39
C THR A 12 -1.90 -3.97 8.15
N THR A 13 -2.54 -2.96 8.76
CA THR A 13 -3.97 -2.68 8.54
C THR A 13 -4.24 -2.29 7.09
N ALA A 14 -3.36 -1.46 6.49
CA ALA A 14 -3.46 -1.12 5.06
C ALA A 14 -3.32 -2.35 4.16
N LEU A 15 -2.39 -3.27 4.46
CA LEU A 15 -2.27 -4.54 3.74
C LEU A 15 -3.56 -5.36 3.81
N LEU A 16 -4.15 -5.51 5.00
CA LEU A 16 -5.43 -6.20 5.17
C LEU A 16 -6.54 -5.56 4.33
N PHE A 17 -6.59 -4.23 4.28
CA PHE A 17 -7.57 -3.51 3.48
C PHE A 17 -7.34 -3.75 1.98
N PHE A 18 -6.09 -3.79 1.49
CA PHE A 18 -5.84 -4.18 0.10
C PHE A 18 -6.31 -5.61 -0.20
N LEU A 19 -6.10 -6.56 0.71
CA LEU A 19 -6.58 -7.94 0.55
C LEU A 19 -8.12 -7.99 0.49
N LEU A 20 -8.81 -7.24 1.34
CA LEU A 20 -10.28 -7.09 1.27
C LEU A 20 -10.70 -6.43 -0.05
N GLY A 21 -9.98 -5.40 -0.51
CA GLY A 21 -10.19 -4.77 -1.81
C GLY A 21 -10.11 -5.76 -2.95
N ILE A 22 -9.11 -6.65 -2.96
CA ILE A 22 -8.96 -7.73 -3.95
C ILE A 22 -10.12 -8.74 -3.83
N TYR A 23 -10.48 -9.14 -2.61
CA TYR A 23 -11.59 -10.06 -2.37
C TYR A 23 -12.90 -9.53 -2.95
N TYR A 24 -13.26 -8.28 -2.66
CA TYR A 24 -14.49 -7.67 -3.17
C TYR A 24 -14.43 -7.40 -4.68
N ALA A 25 -13.24 -7.21 -5.26
CA ALA A 25 -13.08 -7.16 -6.72
C ALA A 25 -13.44 -8.49 -7.39
N ARG A 26 -13.04 -9.63 -6.81
CA ARG A 26 -13.40 -10.97 -7.31
C ARG A 26 -14.91 -11.24 -7.21
N ARG A 27 -15.57 -10.69 -6.20
CA ARG A 27 -17.04 -10.77 -6.04
C ARG A 27 -17.81 -9.71 -6.85
N HIS A 28 -17.13 -8.98 -7.74
CA HIS A 28 -17.72 -7.92 -8.57
C HIS A 28 -18.40 -6.79 -7.76
N LYS A 29 -18.07 -6.63 -6.47
CA LYS A 29 -18.61 -5.59 -5.59
C LYS A 29 -17.74 -4.33 -5.66
N ARG A 30 -17.83 -3.58 -6.75
CA ARG A 30 -16.96 -2.42 -7.07
C ARG A 30 -16.93 -1.34 -5.98
N ARG A 31 -18.07 -1.00 -5.36
CA ARG A 31 -18.14 -0.01 -4.28
C ARG A 31 -17.25 -0.39 -3.11
N TRP A 32 -17.34 -1.64 -2.66
CA TRP A 32 -16.52 -2.16 -1.55
C TRP A 32 -15.05 -2.27 -1.94
N HIS A 33 -14.74 -2.71 -3.16
CA HIS A 33 -13.37 -2.69 -3.69
C HIS A 33 -12.74 -1.30 -3.56
N HIS A 34 -13.41 -0.25 -4.07
CA HIS A 34 -12.88 1.11 -4.02
C HIS A 34 -12.81 1.66 -2.59
N PHE A 35 -13.81 1.38 -1.75
CA PHE A 35 -13.78 1.76 -0.33
C PHE A 35 -12.50 1.24 0.35
N PHE A 36 -12.25 -0.08 0.28
CA PHE A 36 -11.08 -0.67 0.92
C PHE A 36 -9.76 -0.20 0.30
N VAL A 37 -9.69 -0.06 -1.03
CA VAL A 37 -8.48 0.46 -1.71
C VAL A 37 -8.17 1.89 -1.28
N TYR A 38 -9.16 2.79 -1.26
CA TYR A 38 -8.92 4.19 -0.89
C TYR A 38 -8.64 4.35 0.60
N SER A 39 -9.29 3.56 1.46
CA SER A 39 -8.96 3.52 2.89
C SER A 39 -7.53 3.00 3.12
N ALA A 40 -7.08 1.97 2.40
CA ALA A 40 -5.71 1.47 2.48
C ALA A 40 -4.69 2.52 2.03
N VAL A 41 -4.94 3.21 0.91
CA VAL A 41 -4.10 4.31 0.44
C VAL A 41 -4.03 5.43 1.47
N GLY A 42 -5.17 5.83 2.05
CA GLY A 42 -5.22 6.85 3.11
C GLY A 42 -4.40 6.45 4.34
N LEU A 43 -4.52 5.21 4.80
CA LEU A 43 -3.71 4.68 5.91
C LEU A 43 -2.21 4.72 5.59
N LEU A 44 -1.80 4.30 4.39
CA LEU A 44 -0.40 4.39 3.98
C LEU A 44 0.10 5.83 3.93
N THR A 45 -0.68 6.76 3.38
CA THR A 45 -0.33 8.20 3.35
C THR A 45 -0.12 8.73 4.76
N ILE A 46 -1.02 8.44 5.69
CA ILE A 46 -0.90 8.83 7.10
C ILE A 46 0.35 8.19 7.73
N GLY A 47 0.56 6.89 7.53
CA GLY A 47 1.70 6.17 8.10
C GLY A 47 3.06 6.66 7.59
N VAL A 48 3.15 7.02 6.30
CA VAL A 48 4.37 7.60 5.71
C VAL A 48 4.58 9.03 6.22
N ALA A 49 3.57 9.88 6.20
CA ALA A 49 3.66 11.25 6.69
C ALA A 49 4.06 11.30 8.18
N TYR A 50 3.46 10.42 8.99
CA TYR A 50 3.78 10.29 10.42
C TYR A 50 5.25 9.93 10.66
N MET A 51 5.81 8.96 9.91
CA MET A 51 7.22 8.59 10.06
C MET A 51 8.17 9.64 9.52
N LEU A 52 7.83 10.31 8.42
CA LEU A 52 8.60 11.44 7.91
C LEU A 52 8.69 12.57 8.93
N TYR A 53 7.58 12.91 9.58
CA TYR A 53 7.53 13.89 10.65
C TYR A 53 8.36 13.47 11.87
N THR A 54 8.25 12.20 12.28
CA THR A 54 8.91 11.69 13.49
C THR A 54 10.42 11.53 13.30
N ILE A 55 10.88 11.05 12.15
CA ILE A 55 12.30 10.80 11.87
C ILE A 55 13.00 12.04 11.30
N GLY A 56 12.25 12.98 10.69
CA GLY A 56 12.82 14.14 10.00
C GLY A 56 13.40 13.82 8.62
N GLY A 57 12.97 12.73 7.98
CA GLY A 57 13.43 12.33 6.64
C GLY A 57 13.34 10.83 6.36
N VAL A 58 14.15 10.36 5.39
CA VAL A 58 14.20 8.95 4.95
C VAL A 58 15.64 8.40 4.94
N PRO A 59 16.30 8.32 6.11
CA PRO A 59 17.71 7.93 6.17
C PRO A 59 17.95 6.43 5.93
N SER A 60 17.02 5.57 6.36
CA SER A 60 17.20 4.11 6.34
C SER A 60 16.88 3.48 4.98
N ILE A 61 17.50 2.32 4.70
CA ILE A 61 17.20 1.52 3.50
C ILE A 61 15.73 1.08 3.47
N HIS A 62 15.19 0.67 4.63
CA HIS A 62 13.79 0.32 4.80
C HIS A 62 12.88 1.51 4.47
N GLY A 63 13.22 2.71 4.93
CA GLY A 63 12.45 3.92 4.62
C GLY A 63 12.46 4.26 3.13
N LYS A 64 13.62 4.17 2.48
CA LYS A 64 13.76 4.46 1.03
C LYS A 64 12.94 3.47 0.19
N PHE A 65 13.05 2.18 0.50
CA PHE A 65 12.25 1.16 -0.17
C PHE A 65 10.75 1.34 0.13
N GLY A 66 10.38 1.66 1.37
CA GLY A 66 9.00 1.94 1.75
C GLY A 66 8.39 3.14 1.02
N LEU A 67 9.16 4.21 0.82
CA LEU A 67 8.73 5.36 0.03
C LEU A 67 8.50 4.98 -1.43
N PHE A 68 9.40 4.17 -2.02
CA PHE A 68 9.19 3.63 -3.37
C PHE A 68 7.90 2.79 -3.46
N VAL A 69 7.68 1.88 -2.51
CA VAL A 69 6.46 1.07 -2.45
C VAL A 69 5.21 1.93 -2.33
N TYR A 70 5.24 2.96 -1.47
CA TYR A 70 4.13 3.91 -1.33
C TYR A 70 3.82 4.63 -2.66
N LEU A 71 4.83 5.16 -3.35
CA LEU A 71 4.65 5.80 -4.65
C LEU A 71 4.09 4.81 -5.70
N TYR A 72 4.56 3.56 -5.68
CA TYR A 72 4.05 2.52 -6.57
C TYR A 72 2.59 2.16 -6.26
N VAL A 73 2.19 2.15 -4.99
CA VAL A 73 0.78 1.97 -4.59
C VAL A 73 -0.10 3.14 -5.08
N LEU A 74 0.38 4.38 -4.99
CA LEU A 74 -0.33 5.53 -5.57
C LEU A 74 -0.48 5.41 -7.09
N PHE A 75 0.58 4.97 -7.77
CA PHE A 75 0.51 4.65 -9.20
C PHE A 75 -0.51 3.54 -9.49
N ALA A 76 -0.54 2.46 -8.70
CA ALA A 76 -1.50 1.39 -8.85
C ALA A 76 -2.95 1.88 -8.67
N ALA A 77 -3.21 2.70 -7.65
CA ALA A 77 -4.54 3.27 -7.41
C ALA A 77 -4.99 4.20 -8.55
N THR A 78 -4.08 5.05 -9.06
CA THR A 78 -4.38 5.97 -10.16
C THR A 78 -4.47 5.26 -11.52
N SER A 79 -3.79 4.13 -11.72
CA SER A 79 -3.93 3.28 -12.91
C SER A 79 -5.37 2.78 -13.12
N GLY A 80 -6.19 2.75 -12.06
CA GLY A 80 -7.63 2.47 -12.16
C GLY A 80 -8.38 3.48 -13.05
N ARG A 81 -7.95 4.75 -13.08
CA ARG A 81 -8.49 5.76 -14.00
C ARG A 81 -8.10 5.48 -15.44
N LEU A 82 -6.87 5.04 -15.68
CA LEU A 82 -6.41 4.62 -17.02
C LEU A 82 -7.20 3.40 -17.51
N PHE A 83 -7.51 2.46 -16.61
CA PHE A 83 -8.36 1.32 -16.94
C PHE A 83 -9.79 1.76 -17.28
N TRP A 84 -10.38 2.65 -16.48
CA TRP A 84 -11.71 3.20 -16.76
C TRP A 84 -11.75 3.95 -18.10
N GLY A 85 -10.73 4.77 -18.38
CA GLY A 85 -10.54 5.45 -19.67
C GLY A 85 -10.14 4.54 -20.83
N ARG A 86 -10.14 3.21 -20.64
CA ARG A 86 -9.77 2.18 -21.63
C ARG A 86 -8.36 2.35 -22.22
N LYS A 87 -7.47 3.08 -21.53
CA LYS A 87 -6.06 3.27 -21.93
C LYS A 87 -5.20 2.05 -21.59
N ILE A 88 -5.59 1.26 -20.59
CA ILE A 88 -4.95 -0.02 -20.24
C ILE A 88 -5.99 -1.14 -20.14
N LYS A 89 -5.55 -2.38 -20.38
CA LYS A 89 -6.40 -3.57 -20.25
C LYS A 89 -6.60 -3.94 -18.77
N ARG A 90 -7.70 -4.64 -18.47
CA ARG A 90 -8.00 -5.16 -17.13
C ARG A 90 -6.84 -5.98 -16.54
N ASN A 91 -6.23 -6.84 -17.36
CA ASN A 91 -5.12 -7.69 -16.92
C ASN A 91 -3.88 -6.87 -16.54
N THR A 92 -3.62 -5.76 -17.24
CA THR A 92 -2.54 -4.82 -16.92
C THR A 92 -2.78 -4.14 -15.59
N HIS A 93 -3.98 -3.57 -15.38
CA HIS A 93 -4.34 -2.96 -14.08
C HIS A 93 -4.25 -3.98 -12.93
N LYS A 94 -4.75 -5.20 -13.16
CA LYS A 94 -4.67 -6.30 -12.19
C LYS A 94 -3.22 -6.64 -11.85
N LEU A 95 -2.33 -6.74 -12.84
CA LEU A 95 -0.92 -7.01 -12.62
C LEU A 95 -0.27 -5.90 -11.78
N ILE A 96 -0.46 -4.64 -12.16
CA ILE A 96 0.06 -3.48 -11.41
C ILE A 96 -0.42 -3.51 -9.95
N ALA A 97 -1.72 -3.73 -9.74
CA ALA A 97 -2.31 -3.78 -8.40
C ALA A 97 -1.77 -4.94 -7.56
N LEU A 98 -1.65 -6.15 -8.14
CA LEU A 98 -1.11 -7.31 -7.42
C LEU A 98 0.37 -7.14 -7.10
N SER A 99 1.16 -6.58 -8.01
CA SER A 99 2.57 -6.26 -7.75
C SER A 99 2.72 -5.23 -6.63
N ALA A 100 1.83 -4.23 -6.54
CA ALA A 100 1.87 -3.25 -5.46
C ALA A 100 1.59 -3.88 -4.09
N VAL A 101 0.60 -4.77 -4.02
CA VAL A 101 0.29 -5.50 -2.77
C VAL A 101 1.42 -6.45 -2.39
N LEU A 102 2.04 -7.13 -3.36
CA LEU A 102 3.20 -7.98 -3.12
C LEU A 102 4.40 -7.18 -2.60
N LEU A 103 4.69 -6.02 -3.21
CA LEU A 103 5.76 -5.11 -2.75
C LEU A 103 5.52 -4.61 -1.33
N LEU A 104 4.27 -4.28 -0.97
CA LEU A 104 3.90 -3.91 0.40
C LEU A 104 4.13 -5.07 1.38
N ALA A 105 3.76 -6.29 1.02
CA ALA A 105 4.02 -7.46 1.85
C ALA A 105 5.52 -7.69 2.05
N ILE A 106 6.33 -7.59 0.98
CA ILE A 106 7.80 -7.71 1.05
C ILE A 106 8.38 -6.61 1.94
N GLN A 107 7.91 -5.37 1.82
CA GLN A 107 8.35 -4.25 2.67
C GLN A 107 8.08 -4.52 4.15
N ILE A 108 6.92 -5.08 4.49
CA ILE A 108 6.59 -5.46 5.88
C ILE A 108 7.49 -6.60 6.35
N MET A 109 7.72 -7.63 5.54
CA MET A 109 8.64 -8.73 5.87
C MET A 109 10.07 -8.24 6.09
N LEU A 110 10.54 -7.30 5.26
CA LEU A 110 11.85 -6.66 5.42
C LEU A 110 11.93 -5.90 6.75
N ALA A 111 10.86 -5.22 7.16
CA ALA A 111 10.82 -4.55 8.47
C ALA A 111 10.98 -5.54 9.62
N LEU A 112 10.26 -6.68 9.57
CA LEU A 112 10.34 -7.72 10.59
C LEU A 112 11.75 -8.31 10.66
N TYR A 113 12.37 -8.56 9.51
CA TYR A 113 13.74 -9.05 9.44
C TYR A 113 14.78 -8.07 10.00
N LEU A 114 14.60 -6.76 9.79
CA LEU A 114 15.59 -5.75 10.19
C LEU A 114 15.45 -5.29 11.64
N TYR A 115 14.24 -5.38 12.22
CA TYR A 115 13.92 -4.69 13.48
C TYR A 115 13.31 -5.61 14.56
N VAL A 116 13.02 -6.87 14.25
CA VAL A 116 12.39 -7.82 15.20
C VAL A 116 13.19 -9.11 15.31
N LEU A 117 13.57 -9.70 14.17
CA LEU A 117 14.42 -10.90 14.09
C LEU A 117 15.91 -10.52 14.15
#